data_AF-C9SWW2-F1
#
_entry.id   AF-C9SWW2-F1
#
_cell.length_a   1.000
_cell.length_b   1.000
_cell.length_c   1.000
_cell.angle_alpha   90.00
_cell.angle_beta   90.00
_cell.angle_gamma   90.00
#
_symmetry.space_group_name_H-M   'P 1'
#
loop_
_entity.id
_entity.type
_entity.pdbx_description
1 polymer ?
#
loop_
_entity_poly.entity_id
_entity_poly.type
_entity_poly.pdbx_seq_one_letter_code
_entity_poly.pdbx_strand_id
1 'polypeptide(L)'
;MYRVSPFTYIVAGMLSVAVANTNVICADNELLSIVPPSGESCSEYLGPWMEQFGGYLTDATINSTSECQMCTMDKTNTFLNSLNIDYADRWRNFGIGWAFIIFNIFAALGLYWLARVPKKGGLFGKKKQE
;
A
#
# COMPACT_ATOMS: atom_id res chain seq x y z
N MET A 1 5.61 -9.06 -11.35
CA MET A 1 5.54 -10.07 -10.26
C MET A 1 4.74 -9.62 -9.03
N TYR A 2 4.62 -8.31 -8.75
CA TYR A 2 3.81 -7.74 -7.65
C TYR A 2 2.35 -8.25 -7.56
N ARG A 3 1.67 -8.45 -8.70
CA ARG A 3 0.26 -8.93 -8.76
C ARG A 3 0.06 -10.44 -8.59
N VAL A 4 1.12 -11.23 -8.53
CA VAL A 4 1.03 -12.71 -8.39
C VAL A 4 1.27 -13.13 -6.94
N SER A 5 1.91 -12.27 -6.14
CA SER A 5 2.13 -12.53 -4.72
C SER A 5 0.88 -12.21 -3.91
N PRO A 6 0.24 -13.20 -3.23
CA PRO A 6 -0.89 -12.93 -2.34
C PRO A 6 -0.51 -12.01 -1.16
N PHE A 7 0.76 -12.01 -0.76
CA PHE A 7 1.26 -11.15 0.32
C PHE A 7 1.07 -9.66 -0.01
N THR A 8 1.26 -9.28 -1.27
CA THR A 8 1.01 -7.91 -1.75
C THR A 8 -0.40 -7.45 -1.43
N TYR A 9 -1.41 -8.27 -1.73
CA TYR A 9 -2.81 -7.91 -1.56
C TYR A 9 -3.21 -7.85 -0.08
N ILE A 10 -2.65 -8.73 0.75
CA ILE A 10 -2.87 -8.72 2.19
C ILE A 10 -2.27 -7.45 2.80
N VAL A 11 -0.99 -7.14 2.52
CA VAL A 11 -0.32 -5.96 3.07
C VAL A 11 -0.98 -4.67 2.58
N ALA A 12 -1.31 -4.57 1.28
CA ALA A 12 -2.02 -3.41 0.73
C ALA A 12 -3.43 -3.24 1.36
N GLY A 13 -4.16 -4.34 1.55
CA GLY A 13 -5.46 -4.31 2.22
C GLY A 13 -5.37 -3.91 3.70
N MET A 14 -4.37 -4.41 4.42
CA MET A 14 -4.15 -4.06 5.84
C MET A 14 -3.72 -2.60 6.00
N LEU A 15 -2.74 -2.13 5.24
CA LEU A 15 -2.23 -0.76 5.31
C LEU A 15 -3.30 0.27 4.93
N SER A 16 -4.08 0.00 3.89
CA SER A 16 -5.18 0.88 3.49
C SER A 16 -6.26 0.99 4.58
N VAL A 17 -6.53 -0.06 5.36
CA VAL A 17 -7.52 0.02 6.45
C VAL A 17 -6.92 0.63 7.72
N ALA A 18 -5.65 0.34 8.01
CA ALA A 18 -5.01 0.73 9.26
C ALA A 18 -4.73 2.24 9.36
N VAL A 19 -4.37 2.89 8.25
CA VAL A 19 -3.85 4.27 8.29
C VAL A 19 -4.52 5.22 7.29
N ALA A 20 -5.48 4.78 6.49
CA ALA A 20 -6.12 5.70 5.53
C ALA A 20 -7.00 6.75 6.20
N ASN A 21 -7.18 7.88 5.50
CA ASN A 21 -8.09 8.97 5.82
C ASN A 21 -7.80 9.70 7.15
N THR A 22 -6.56 9.67 7.61
CA THR A 22 -6.09 10.46 8.76
C THR A 22 -5.28 11.67 8.32
N ASN A 23 -5.45 12.79 9.04
CA ASN A 23 -4.61 13.98 8.87
C ASN A 23 -3.27 13.74 9.55
N VAL A 24 -2.19 14.07 8.86
CA VAL A 24 -0.82 13.97 9.37
C VAL A 24 -0.46 15.28 10.05
N ILE A 25 0.06 15.19 11.27
CA ILE A 25 0.63 16.32 12.01
C ILE A 25 2.11 16.02 12.19
N CYS A 26 2.98 16.72 11.47
CA CYS A 26 4.42 16.60 11.57
C CYS A 26 4.91 17.01 12.97
N ALA A 27 5.87 16.26 13.51
CA ALA A 27 6.67 16.69 14.66
C ALA A 27 7.77 17.68 14.24
N ASP A 28 8.37 18.39 15.20
CA ASP A 28 9.41 19.40 14.93
C ASP A 28 10.61 18.85 14.12
N ASN A 29 10.93 17.56 14.28
CA ASN A 29 12.01 16.90 13.54
C ASN A 29 11.63 16.44 12.12
N GLU A 30 10.35 16.51 11.74
CA GLU A 30 9.84 16.15 10.42
C GLU A 30 9.55 17.39 9.56
N LEU A 31 9.58 18.57 10.19
CA LEU A 31 9.44 19.85 9.50
C LEU A 31 10.70 20.13 8.68
N LEU A 32 10.51 20.42 7.40
CA LEU A 32 11.58 20.83 6.52
C LEU A 32 11.77 22.35 6.64
N SER A 33 12.97 22.77 7.04
CA SER A 33 13.37 24.18 7.04
C SER A 33 13.90 24.57 5.65
N ILE A 34 13.25 25.54 5.01
CA ILE A 34 13.62 26.06 3.68
C ILE A 34 13.71 27.57 3.76
N VAL A 35 14.71 28.16 3.13
CA VAL A 35 14.84 29.62 2.98
C VAL A 35 14.25 30.01 1.62
N PRO A 36 13.21 30.86 1.58
CA PRO A 36 12.61 31.29 0.32
C PRO A 36 13.55 32.29 -0.41
N PRO A 37 13.40 32.44 -1.74
CA PRO A 37 14.12 33.46 -2.50
C PRO A 37 13.85 34.87 -1.96
N SER A 38 14.81 35.78 -2.12
CA SER A 38 14.69 37.15 -1.62
C SER A 38 13.47 37.85 -2.25
N GLY A 39 12.53 38.27 -1.39
CA GLY A 39 11.34 39.02 -1.80
C GLY A 39 10.05 38.20 -1.91
N GLU A 40 10.09 36.88 -1.70
CA GLU A 40 8.91 36.01 -1.67
C GLU A 40 8.61 35.52 -0.25
N SER A 41 7.32 35.40 0.09
CA SER A 41 6.86 34.73 1.31
C SER A 41 6.86 33.20 1.14
N CYS A 42 6.94 32.47 2.24
CA CYS A 42 6.84 31.01 2.22
C CYS A 42 5.61 30.49 1.48
N SER A 43 4.45 31.14 1.66
CA SER A 43 3.23 30.79 0.94
C SER A 43 3.30 31.01 -0.56
N GLU A 44 4.00 32.06 -1.02
CA GLU A 44 4.14 32.35 -2.46
C GLU A 44 5.09 31.36 -3.12
N TYR A 45 6.23 31.09 -2.48
CA TYR A 45 7.23 30.17 -3.01
C TYR A 45 6.76 28.72 -3.01
N LEU A 46 6.10 28.28 -1.93
CA LEU A 46 5.71 26.88 -1.72
C LEU A 46 4.26 26.57 -2.08
N GLY A 47 3.44 27.60 -2.35
CA GLY A 47 2.05 27.43 -2.79
C GLY A 47 1.89 26.47 -3.97
N PRO A 48 2.59 26.71 -5.10
CA PRO A 48 2.53 25.82 -6.26
C PRO A 48 2.97 24.39 -5.97
N TRP A 49 3.95 24.23 -5.07
CA TRP A 49 4.43 22.92 -4.63
C TRP A 49 3.36 22.17 -3.82
N MET A 50 2.72 22.86 -2.87
CA MET A 50 1.66 22.29 -2.04
C MET A 50 0.42 21.90 -2.85
N GLU A 51 0.08 22.66 -3.91
CA GLU A 51 -1.01 22.29 -4.81
C GLU A 51 -0.73 21.00 -5.59
N GLN A 52 0.53 20.78 -5.98
CA GLN A 52 0.91 19.63 -6.81
C GLN A 52 1.24 18.37 -5.99
N PHE A 53 1.94 18.52 -4.87
CA PHE A 53 2.47 17.42 -4.07
C PHE A 53 1.77 17.25 -2.72
N GLY A 54 0.93 18.20 -2.32
CA GLY A 54 0.32 18.24 -0.99
C GLY A 54 1.26 18.77 0.08
N GLY A 55 0.90 18.54 1.33
CA GLY A 55 1.60 19.09 2.48
C GLY A 55 1.01 20.41 2.98
N TYR A 56 1.60 20.96 4.03
CA TYR A 56 1.14 22.19 4.66
C TYR A 56 2.29 22.95 5.31
N LEU A 57 2.12 24.27 5.41
CA LEU A 57 3.02 25.16 6.16
C LEU A 57 2.54 25.30 7.60
N THR A 58 3.47 25.48 8.53
CA THR A 58 3.11 25.86 9.90
C THR A 58 2.59 27.29 9.93
N ASP A 59 1.51 27.56 10.68
CA ASP A 59 0.88 28.88 10.78
C ASP A 59 1.87 30.01 11.12
N ALA A 60 2.91 29.67 11.89
CA ALA A 60 3.96 30.61 12.30
C ALA A 60 4.87 31.07 11.14
N THR A 61 4.99 30.28 10.06
CA THR A 61 5.96 30.53 8.98
C THR A 61 5.34 30.89 7.64
N ILE A 62 4.00 30.89 7.52
CA ILE A 62 3.28 31.20 6.26
C ILE A 62 3.76 32.52 5.63
N ASN A 63 3.87 33.57 6.44
CA ASN A 63 4.27 34.92 6.00
C ASN A 63 5.75 35.24 6.25
N SER A 64 6.55 34.23 6.62
CA SER A 64 7.99 34.40 6.84
C SER A 64 8.71 34.56 5.50
N THR A 65 9.74 35.40 5.48
CA THR A 65 10.64 35.61 4.33
C THR A 65 12.06 35.14 4.63
N SER A 66 12.32 34.67 5.85
CA SER A 66 13.64 34.25 6.31
C SER A 66 13.76 32.74 6.50
N GLU A 67 12.68 32.09 6.94
CA GLU A 67 12.66 30.64 7.20
C GLU A 67 11.23 30.10 7.12
N CYS A 68 11.05 29.07 6.30
CA CYS A 68 9.80 28.34 6.10
C CYS A 68 9.89 26.97 6.78
N GLN A 69 8.86 26.58 7.52
CA GLN A 69 8.73 25.22 8.03
C GLN A 69 7.54 24.54 7.34
N MET A 70 7.84 23.56 6.50
CA MET A 70 6.82 22.78 5.80
C MET A 70 6.77 21.34 6.29
N CYS A 71 5.56 20.78 6.32
CA CYS A 71 5.32 19.35 6.38
C CYS A 71 5.02 18.86 4.96
N THR A 72 5.73 17.83 4.50
CA THR A 72 5.61 17.32 3.13
C THR A 72 4.35 16.47 2.90
N MET A 73 3.65 16.08 3.96
CA MET A 73 2.45 15.25 3.90
C MET A 73 1.34 15.84 4.76
N ASP A 74 0.17 16.09 4.18
CA ASP A 74 -1.04 16.55 4.87
C ASP A 74 -1.95 15.39 5.30
N LYS A 75 -2.01 14.35 4.47
CA LYS A 75 -2.89 13.19 4.63
C LYS A 75 -2.12 11.90 4.45
N THR A 76 -2.49 10.89 5.22
CA THR A 76 -1.87 9.57 5.09
C THR A 76 -2.24 8.88 3.76
N ASN A 77 -3.30 9.34 3.08
CA ASN A 77 -3.61 8.87 1.73
C ASN A 77 -2.51 9.24 0.71
N THR A 78 -1.81 10.36 0.89
CA THR A 78 -0.67 10.75 0.06
C THR A 78 0.48 9.74 0.21
N PHE A 79 0.71 9.28 1.45
CA PHE A 79 1.65 8.20 1.73
C PHE A 79 1.22 6.87 1.11
N LEU A 80 -0.05 6.46 1.28
CA LEU A 80 -0.57 5.23 0.68
C LEU A 80 -0.47 5.25 -0.85
N ASN A 81 -0.74 6.40 -1.47
CA ASN A 81 -0.65 6.57 -2.92
C ASN A 81 0.81 6.42 -3.42
N SER A 82 1.80 6.89 -2.64
CA SER A 82 3.22 6.68 -2.96
C SER A 82 3.60 5.19 -3.05
N LEU A 83 2.89 4.34 -2.30
CA LEU A 83 3.05 2.88 -2.31
C LEU A 83 2.15 2.18 -3.34
N ASN A 84 1.46 2.93 -4.20
CA ASN A 84 0.43 2.43 -5.12
C ASN A 84 -0.72 1.68 -4.41
N ILE A 85 -1.06 2.12 -3.19
CA ILE A 85 -2.17 1.57 -2.39
C ILE A 85 -3.32 2.58 -2.39
N ASP A 86 -4.43 2.19 -3.01
CA ASP A 86 -5.68 2.96 -2.96
C ASP A 86 -6.62 2.36 -1.90
N TYR A 87 -7.25 3.22 -1.11
CA TYR A 87 -8.29 2.82 -0.16
C TYR A 87 -9.51 2.21 -0.86
N ALA A 88 -9.85 2.63 -2.07
CA ALA A 88 -10.95 2.07 -2.85
C ALA A 88 -10.75 0.57 -3.16
N ASP A 89 -9.49 0.14 -3.30
CA ASP A 89 -9.14 -1.22 -3.69
C ASP A 89 -9.15 -2.23 -2.53
N ARG A 90 -9.41 -1.78 -1.29
CA ARG A 90 -9.38 -2.63 -0.08
C ARG A 90 -10.25 -3.89 -0.18
N TRP A 91 -11.46 -3.77 -0.72
CA TRP A 91 -12.39 -4.89 -0.88
C TRP A 91 -11.97 -5.86 -1.99
N ARG A 92 -11.39 -5.35 -3.08
CA ARG A 92 -10.81 -6.17 -4.14
C ARG A 92 -9.63 -6.99 -3.60
N ASN A 93 -8.74 -6.33 -2.88
CA ASN A 93 -7.55 -6.95 -2.30
C ASN A 93 -7.93 -8.03 -1.26
N PHE A 94 -8.94 -7.75 -0.41
CA PHE A 94 -9.51 -8.73 0.51
C PHE A 94 -10.09 -9.95 -0.22
N GLY A 95 -10.88 -9.72 -1.28
CA GLY A 95 -11.47 -10.79 -2.09
C GLY A 95 -10.42 -11.68 -2.77
N ILE A 96 -9.34 -11.08 -3.31
CA ILE A 96 -8.24 -11.84 -3.91
C ILE A 96 -7.55 -12.72 -2.85
N GLY A 97 -7.31 -12.20 -1.64
CA GLY A 97 -6.78 -13.00 -0.53
C GLY A 97 -7.65 -14.23 -0.22
N TRP A 98 -8.97 -14.05 -0.14
CA TRP A 98 -9.93 -15.16 0.06
C TRP A 98 -9.92 -16.17 -1.09
N ALA A 99 -9.81 -15.72 -2.34
CA ALA A 99 -9.73 -16.62 -3.49
C ALA A 99 -8.52 -17.56 -3.41
N PHE A 100 -7.36 -17.06 -2.96
CA PHE A 100 -6.18 -17.89 -2.72
C PHE A 100 -6.41 -18.91 -1.60
N ILE A 101 -7.04 -18.53 -0.49
CA ILE A 101 -7.35 -19.44 0.62
C ILE A 101 -8.25 -20.58 0.13
N ILE A 102 -9.34 -20.23 -0.56
CA ILE A 102 -10.31 -21.18 -1.09
C ILE A 102 -9.65 -22.12 -2.11
N PHE A 103 -8.85 -21.60 -3.03
CA PHE A 103 -8.11 -22.40 -4.00
C PHE A 103 -7.17 -23.40 -3.32
N ASN A 104 -6.42 -22.98 -2.30
CA ASN A 104 -5.52 -23.87 -1.57
C ASN A 104 -6.28 -24.98 -0.83
N ILE A 105 -7.44 -24.67 -0.24
CA ILE A 105 -8.29 -25.69 0.40
C ILE A 105 -8.75 -26.73 -0.61
N PHE A 106 -9.29 -26.29 -1.76
CA PHE A 106 -9.74 -27.21 -2.81
C PHE A 106 -8.60 -28.02 -3.41
N ALA A 107 -7.44 -27.40 -3.66
CA ALA A 107 -6.27 -28.09 -4.15
C ALA A 107 -5.78 -29.15 -3.16
N ALA A 108 -5.73 -28.84 -1.86
CA ALA A 108 -5.34 -29.79 -0.82
C ALA A 108 -6.32 -30.97 -0.72
N LEU A 109 -7.63 -30.70 -0.72
CA LEU A 109 -8.67 -31.75 -0.70
C LEU A 109 -8.64 -32.59 -1.99
N GLY A 110 -8.46 -31.96 -3.15
CA GLY A 110 -8.36 -32.63 -4.44
C GLY A 110 -7.13 -33.52 -4.55
N LEU A 111 -5.96 -33.04 -4.11
CA LEU A 111 -4.73 -33.83 -4.05
C LEU A 111 -4.85 -34.98 -3.04
N TYR A 112 -5.45 -34.74 -1.86
CA TYR A 112 -5.71 -35.80 -0.89
C TYR A 112 -6.61 -36.88 -1.48
N TRP A 113 -7.71 -36.48 -2.13
CA TRP A 113 -8.63 -37.40 -2.79
C TRP A 113 -7.91 -38.20 -3.89
N LEU A 114 -7.16 -37.53 -4.77
CA LEU A 114 -6.44 -38.18 -5.86
C LEU A 114 -5.32 -39.11 -5.38
N ALA A 115 -4.66 -38.80 -4.26
CA ALA A 115 -3.60 -39.63 -3.70
C ALA A 115 -4.13 -40.82 -2.89
N ARG A 116 -5.31 -40.72 -2.24
CA ARG A 116 -5.82 -41.74 -1.29
C ARG A 116 -7.06 -42.50 -1.74
N VAL A 117 -7.90 -41.94 -2.61
CA VAL A 117 -9.22 -42.49 -2.96
C VAL A 117 -9.27 -43.35 -4.21
N PRO A 118 -8.49 -43.16 -5.30
CA PRO A 118 -8.56 -44.05 -6.46
C PRO A 118 -7.93 -45.42 -6.13
N LYS A 119 -8.70 -46.27 -5.44
CA LYS A 119 -8.50 -47.72 -5.34
C LYS A 119 -9.17 -48.39 -6.54
N LYS A 120 -8.55 -48.27 -7.72
CA LYS A 120 -8.53 -49.23 -8.85
C LYS A 120 -8.10 -48.51 -10.14
N GLY A 121 -6.95 -48.93 -10.68
CA GLY A 121 -6.64 -48.77 -12.11
C GLY A 121 -5.67 -47.65 -12.52
N GLY A 122 -4.43 -47.71 -12.06
CA GLY A 122 -3.22 -47.48 -12.87
C GLY A 122 -2.96 -46.11 -13.54
N LEU A 123 -1.98 -45.37 -13.01
CA LEU A 123 -1.01 -44.62 -13.85
C LEU A 123 0.43 -45.17 -13.73
N PHE A 124 0.73 -45.89 -12.64
CA PHE A 124 2.04 -46.54 -12.38
C PHE A 124 1.89 -48.03 -12.01
N GLY A 125 0.80 -48.66 -12.44
CA GLY A 125 0.53 -50.08 -12.18
C GLY A 125 1.31 -50.98 -13.12
N LYS A 126 2.53 -51.35 -12.71
CA LYS A 126 3.30 -52.56 -13.08
C LYS A 126 2.92 -53.25 -14.41
N LYS A 127 3.75 -53.11 -15.44
CA LYS A 127 3.98 -54.22 -16.40
C LYS A 127 4.99 -55.20 -15.78
N LYS A 128 4.48 -56.25 -15.12
CA LYS A 128 5.10 -57.57 -14.91
C LYS A 128 4.08 -58.55 -15.49
N GLN A 129 4.35 -59.67 -16.15
CA GLN A 129 5.46 -60.58 -16.48
C GLN A 129 4.87 -61.33 -17.71
N GLU A 130 5.59 -61.74 -18.75
CA GLU A 130 6.53 -62.86 -18.93
C GLU A 130 6.38 -63.29 -20.40
#